data_AF-A0A4Q0GPD6-F1
#
_entry.id   AF-A0A4Q0GPD6-F1
#
_cell.length_a   1.000
_cell.length_b   1.000
_cell.length_c   1.000
_cell.angle_alpha   90.00
_cell.angle_beta   90.00
_cell.angle_gamma   90.00
#
_symmetry.space_group_name_H-M   'P 1'
#
loop_
_entity.id
_entity.type
_entity.pdbx_description
1 polymer ?
#
loop_
_entity_poly.entity_id
_entity_poly.type
_entity_poly.pdbx_seq_one_letter_code
_entity_poly.pdbx_strand_id
1 'polypeptide(L)'
;MIMKMKTLGLSAALAVAACTHPADVSHPLTEVADKNAHFTVKDAPDGFSVEVRYSRYQFVPEADALLVACRSLVTARAYDEAKARGREIEPINEQTIRVSTGRNIIKARTACRAFAEAHFKR
;
A
#
# COMPACT_ATOMS: atom_id res chain seq x y z
N MET A 1 12.53 -9.26 49.88
CA MET A 1 13.06 -9.10 48.50
C MET A 1 11.92 -9.24 47.47
N ILE A 2 10.86 -8.41 47.59
CA ILE A 2 9.64 -8.49 46.74
C ILE A 2 9.49 -7.23 45.85
N MET A 3 10.25 -6.17 46.16
CA MET A 3 10.10 -4.84 45.54
C MET A 3 10.74 -4.70 44.14
N LYS A 4 11.55 -5.68 43.69
CA LYS A 4 12.21 -5.67 42.36
C LYS A 4 11.35 -6.30 41.24
N MET A 5 10.32 -7.09 41.57
CA MET A 5 9.50 -7.78 40.56
C MET A 5 8.43 -6.85 39.96
N LYS A 6 7.87 -5.93 40.76
CA LYS A 6 6.81 -4.99 40.33
C LYS A 6 7.31 -3.91 39.37
N THR A 7 8.52 -3.40 39.58
CA THR A 7 9.12 -2.38 38.71
C THR A 7 9.52 -2.94 37.35
N LEU A 8 9.94 -4.21 37.28
CA LEU A 8 10.31 -4.87 36.02
C LEU A 8 9.09 -5.10 35.11
N GLY A 9 7.92 -5.44 35.68
CA GLY A 9 6.68 -5.61 34.92
C GLY A 9 6.14 -4.30 34.34
N LEU A 10 6.31 -3.18 35.07
CA LEU A 10 5.85 -1.86 34.62
C LEU A 10 6.71 -1.34 33.46
N SER A 11 8.03 -1.52 33.52
CA SER A 11 8.94 -1.13 32.42
C SER A 11 8.68 -1.92 31.13
N ALA A 12 8.32 -3.21 31.23
CA ALA A 12 7.94 -4.03 30.09
C ALA A 12 6.61 -3.59 29.44
N ALA A 13 5.64 -3.16 30.26
CA ALA A 13 4.36 -2.64 29.78
C ALA A 13 4.49 -1.28 29.05
N LEU A 14 5.41 -0.41 29.49
CA LEU A 14 5.70 0.85 28.81
C LEU A 14 6.48 0.66 27.49
N ALA A 15 7.27 -0.41 27.36
CA ALA A 15 8.01 -0.71 26.14
C ALA A 15 7.10 -1.24 25.00
N VAL A 16 6.01 -1.95 25.34
CA VAL A 16 5.03 -2.43 24.33
C VAL A 16 4.05 -1.35 23.87
N ALA A 17 4.02 -0.19 24.54
CA ALA A 17 3.24 0.98 24.12
C ALA A 17 3.97 1.84 23.08
N ALA A 18 5.10 1.38 22.51
CA ALA A 18 5.80 2.08 21.43
C ALA A 18 4.82 2.34 20.26
N CYS A 19 4.46 3.62 20.13
CA CYS A 19 3.30 4.10 19.40
C CYS A 19 3.37 3.79 17.90
N THR A 20 2.35 3.11 17.39
CA THR A 20 2.02 3.14 15.95
C THR A 20 1.53 4.55 15.61
N HIS A 21 2.37 5.37 14.97
CA HIS A 21 1.89 6.64 14.41
C HIS A 21 1.20 6.37 13.07
N PRO A 22 -0.03 6.87 12.85
CA PRO A 22 -0.63 6.83 11.53
C PRO A 22 0.24 7.63 10.56
N ALA A 23 0.36 7.13 9.32
CA ALA A 23 1.02 7.86 8.27
C ALA A 23 0.19 9.11 7.92
N ASP A 24 0.87 10.18 7.50
CA ASP A 24 0.20 11.34 6.93
C ASP A 24 -0.40 10.97 5.56
N VAL A 25 -1.71 11.19 5.41
CA VAL A 25 -2.51 10.87 4.22
C VAL A 25 -2.98 12.12 3.47
N SER A 26 -2.51 13.31 3.88
CA SER A 26 -2.85 14.58 3.22
C SER A 26 -2.24 14.71 1.82
N HIS A 27 -1.20 13.93 1.54
CA HIS A 27 -0.53 13.86 0.25
C HIS A 27 -0.76 12.51 -0.44
N PRO A 28 -0.83 12.48 -1.79
CA PRO A 28 -0.81 11.24 -2.54
C PRO A 28 0.34 10.33 -2.12
N LEU A 29 0.08 9.02 -2.06
CA LEU A 29 1.09 7.99 -1.76
C LEU A 29 2.25 7.98 -2.77
N THR A 30 2.11 8.68 -3.89
CA THR A 30 3.16 8.92 -4.89
C THR A 30 4.07 10.10 -4.56
N GLU A 31 3.56 11.12 -3.85
CA GLU A 31 4.33 12.30 -3.45
C GLU A 31 5.18 12.00 -2.21
N VAL A 32 4.60 11.26 -1.28
CA VAL A 32 5.35 10.63 -0.19
C VAL A 32 5.97 9.37 -0.78
N ALA A 33 7.15 9.49 -1.38
CA ALA A 33 7.86 8.38 -2.00
C ALA A 33 8.01 7.20 -1.02
N ASP A 34 7.03 6.29 -0.99
CA ASP A 34 7.21 5.00 -0.35
C ASP A 34 8.24 4.29 -1.23
N LYS A 35 9.48 4.22 -0.73
CA LYS A 35 10.64 3.63 -1.41
C LYS A 35 10.38 2.21 -1.90
N ASN A 36 9.28 1.58 -1.48
CA ASN A 36 8.94 0.22 -1.84
C ASN A 36 7.73 0.10 -2.78
N ALA A 37 7.09 1.21 -3.18
CA ALA A 37 6.02 1.26 -4.17
C ALA A 37 6.56 1.80 -5.50
N HIS A 38 6.43 1.00 -6.56
CA HIS A 38 6.78 1.40 -7.92
C HIS A 38 5.53 1.39 -8.79
N PHE A 39 5.33 2.48 -9.53
CA PHE A 39 4.18 2.69 -10.39
C PHE A 39 4.63 2.69 -11.85
N THR A 40 3.84 2.07 -12.72
CA THR A 40 4.01 2.15 -14.17
C THR A 40 2.67 2.51 -14.77
N VAL A 41 2.63 3.61 -15.51
CA VAL A 41 1.45 4.04 -16.26
C VAL A 41 1.73 3.86 -17.74
N LYS A 42 0.77 3.30 -18.48
CA LYS A 42 0.85 3.16 -19.93
C LYS A 42 -0.44 3.67 -20.57
N ASP A 43 -0.30 4.47 -21.61
CA ASP A 43 -1.45 5.00 -22.34
C ASP A 43 -2.20 3.91 -23.09
N ALA A 44 -3.51 4.09 -23.21
CA ALA A 44 -4.42 3.26 -23.99
C ALA A 44 -5.36 4.18 -24.79
N PRO A 45 -5.97 3.71 -25.89
CA PRO A 45 -6.81 4.55 -26.76
C PRO A 45 -7.93 5.29 -26.01
N ASP A 46 -8.60 4.61 -25.07
CA ASP A 46 -9.74 5.14 -24.33
C ASP A 46 -9.38 5.53 -22.88
N GLY A 47 -8.09 5.65 -22.54
CA GLY A 47 -7.67 5.75 -21.16
C GLY A 47 -6.20 5.49 -20.91
N PHE A 48 -5.91 4.74 -19.86
CA PHE A 48 -4.57 4.29 -19.50
C PHE A 48 -4.66 3.07 -18.57
N SER A 49 -3.54 2.37 -18.44
CA SER A 49 -3.39 1.29 -17.47
C SER A 49 -2.39 1.69 -16.40
N VAL A 50 -2.61 1.22 -15.18
CA VAL A 50 -1.73 1.43 -14.05
C VAL A 50 -1.31 0.07 -13.49
N GLU A 51 0.00 -0.12 -13.36
CA GLU A 51 0.60 -1.23 -12.64
C GLU A 51 1.29 -0.72 -11.38
N VAL A 52 1.05 -1.37 -10.25
CA VAL A 52 1.72 -1.14 -8.97
C VAL A 52 2.52 -2.37 -8.59
N ARG A 53 3.76 -2.14 -8.15
CA ARG A 53 4.59 -3.14 -7.47
C ARG A 53 4.93 -2.60 -6.09
N TYR A 54 4.37 -3.19 -5.06
CA TYR A 54 4.60 -2.79 -3.68
C TYR A 54 5.26 -3.91 -2.90
N SER A 55 6.20 -3.59 -2.02
CA SER A 55 6.82 -4.58 -1.13
C SER A 55 7.04 -4.03 0.25
N ARG A 56 7.00 -4.87 1.28
CA ARG A 56 7.39 -4.48 2.63
C ARG A 56 8.09 -5.62 3.34
N TYR A 57 9.03 -5.26 4.22
CA TYR A 57 9.59 -6.23 5.16
C TYR A 57 8.50 -6.60 6.17
N GLN A 58 8.31 -7.89 6.39
CA GLN A 58 7.36 -8.38 7.39
C GLN A 58 7.88 -9.64 8.05
N PHE A 59 7.94 -9.60 9.38
CA PHE A 59 8.21 -10.79 10.18
C PHE A 59 7.06 -11.80 10.07
N VAL A 60 5.82 -11.34 10.32
CA VAL A 60 4.59 -12.12 10.10
C VAL A 60 3.99 -11.74 8.74
N PRO A 61 3.74 -12.69 7.83
CA PRO A 61 3.14 -12.39 6.54
C PRO A 61 1.68 -11.98 6.70
N GLU A 62 1.35 -10.74 6.32
CA GLU A 62 -0.04 -10.26 6.28
C GLU A 62 -0.45 -10.08 4.82
N ALA A 63 -0.60 -11.21 4.11
CA ALA A 63 -0.84 -11.21 2.68
C ALA A 63 -2.15 -10.49 2.30
N ASP A 64 -3.22 -10.71 3.08
CA ASP A 64 -4.52 -10.10 2.81
C ASP A 64 -4.48 -8.58 2.96
N ALA A 65 -3.87 -8.08 4.04
CA ALA A 65 -3.66 -6.65 4.24
C ALA A 65 -2.81 -6.04 3.11
N LEU A 66 -1.79 -6.76 2.64
CA LEU A 66 -0.96 -6.31 1.53
C LEU A 66 -1.73 -6.26 0.21
N LEU A 67 -2.60 -7.24 -0.06
CA LEU A 67 -3.45 -7.26 -1.25
C LEU A 67 -4.46 -6.12 -1.24
N VAL A 68 -5.08 -5.82 -0.08
CA VAL A 68 -5.95 -4.66 0.08
C VAL A 68 -5.17 -3.37 -0.20
N ALA A 69 -3.99 -3.20 0.40
CA ALA A 69 -3.13 -2.05 0.16
C ALA A 69 -2.78 -1.89 -1.34
N CYS A 70 -2.45 -2.99 -2.02
CA CYS A 70 -2.15 -2.96 -3.46
C CYS A 70 -3.34 -2.51 -4.32
N ARG A 71 -4.57 -2.94 -3.99
CA ARG A 71 -5.79 -2.46 -4.67
C ARG A 71 -5.99 -0.97 -4.43
N SER A 72 -5.89 -0.51 -3.18
CA SER A 72 -6.02 0.90 -2.86
C SER A 72 -4.96 1.75 -3.56
N LEU A 73 -3.70 1.28 -3.62
CA LEU A 73 -2.60 1.98 -4.28
C LEU A 73 -2.82 2.14 -5.78
N VAL A 74 -3.24 1.08 -6.49
CA VAL A 74 -3.45 1.16 -7.95
C VAL A 74 -4.65 2.05 -8.28
N THR A 75 -5.71 1.99 -7.47
CA THR A 75 -6.89 2.84 -7.63
C THR A 75 -6.55 4.30 -7.38
N ALA A 76 -5.90 4.62 -6.25
CA ALA A 76 -5.48 5.98 -5.93
C ALA A 76 -4.58 6.55 -7.04
N ARG A 77 -3.58 5.78 -7.48
CA ARG A 77 -2.68 6.20 -8.55
C ARG A 77 -3.42 6.50 -9.85
N ALA A 78 -4.45 5.72 -10.19
CA ALA A 78 -5.26 5.95 -11.38
C ALA A 78 -6.04 7.27 -11.29
N TYR A 79 -6.65 7.58 -10.15
CA TYR A 79 -7.32 8.87 -9.95
C TYR A 79 -6.33 10.05 -9.92
N ASP A 80 -5.16 9.88 -9.31
CA ASP A 80 -4.11 10.91 -9.33
C ASP A 80 -3.61 11.17 -10.75
N GLU A 81 -3.46 10.12 -11.56
CA GLU A 81 -3.09 10.24 -12.98
C GLU A 81 -4.17 10.98 -13.78
N ALA A 82 -5.43 10.61 -13.57
CA ALA A 82 -6.57 11.26 -14.20
C ALA A 82 -6.61 12.77 -13.87
N LYS A 83 -6.42 13.11 -12.59
CA LYS A 83 -6.33 14.49 -12.11
C LYS A 83 -5.15 15.23 -12.71
N ALA A 84 -3.97 14.61 -12.78
CA ALA A 84 -2.78 15.18 -13.40
C ALA A 84 -2.98 15.45 -14.91
N ARG A 85 -3.75 14.60 -15.59
CA ARG A 85 -4.14 14.77 -17.00
C ARG A 85 -5.31 15.73 -17.21
N GLY A 86 -5.93 16.25 -16.15
CA GLY A 86 -7.09 17.13 -16.22
C GLY A 86 -8.34 16.46 -16.82
N ARG A 87 -8.48 15.14 -16.70
CA ARG A 87 -9.63 14.37 -17.20
C ARG A 87 -10.20 13.47 -16.11
N GLU A 88 -11.51 13.29 -16.09
CA GLU A 88 -12.15 12.32 -15.20
C GLU A 88 -12.13 10.91 -15.80
N ILE A 89 -12.06 9.89 -14.94
CA ILE A 89 -12.18 8.48 -15.28
C ILE A 89 -13.48 7.89 -14.76
N GLU A 90 -13.95 6.83 -15.40
CA GLU A 90 -15.05 6.01 -14.89
C GLU A 90 -14.65 5.36 -13.55
N PRO A 91 -15.61 5.12 -12.64
CA PRO A 91 -15.32 4.44 -11.38
C PRO A 91 -14.70 3.07 -11.62
N ILE A 92 -13.49 2.86 -11.10
CA ILE A 92 -12.81 1.57 -11.18
C ILE A 92 -13.50 0.58 -10.26
N ASN A 93 -13.96 -0.55 -10.81
CA ASN A 93 -14.49 -1.66 -10.01
C ASN A 93 -13.33 -2.40 -9.33
N GLU A 94 -13.28 -2.41 -8.00
CA GLU A 94 -12.19 -3.07 -7.26
C GLU A 94 -12.10 -4.58 -7.52
N GLN A 95 -13.19 -5.22 -7.94
CA GLN A 95 -13.22 -6.65 -8.26
C GLN A 95 -12.54 -6.98 -9.59
N THR A 96 -12.44 -6.01 -10.51
CA THR A 96 -11.74 -6.20 -11.81
C THR A 96 -10.24 -5.92 -11.70
N ILE A 97 -9.79 -5.36 -10.57
CA ILE A 97 -8.37 -5.15 -10.28
C ILE A 97 -7.69 -6.50 -10.12
N ARG A 98 -6.75 -6.77 -11.03
CA ARG A 98 -5.94 -7.99 -11.00
C ARG A 98 -4.85 -7.80 -9.97
N VAL A 99 -4.82 -8.67 -8.97
CA VAL A 99 -3.80 -8.63 -7.92
C VAL A 99 -3.08 -9.97 -7.79
N SER A 100 -1.81 -9.91 -7.41
CA SER A 100 -0.98 -11.07 -7.11
C SER A 100 -0.07 -10.75 -5.93
N THR A 101 0.21 -11.74 -5.10
CA THR A 101 1.11 -11.59 -3.94
C THR A 101 2.14 -12.71 -3.95
N GLY A 102 3.31 -12.42 -3.39
CA GLY A 102 4.40 -13.38 -3.24
C GLY A 102 5.29 -13.02 -2.07
N ARG A 103 5.92 -14.03 -1.47
CA ARG A 103 6.85 -13.84 -0.36
C ARG A 103 8.23 -14.37 -0.70
N ASN A 104 9.24 -13.56 -0.44
CA ASN A 104 10.63 -13.99 -0.43
C ASN A 104 11.04 -14.28 1.02
N ILE A 105 11.16 -15.57 1.35
CA ILE A 105 11.48 -16.02 2.73
C ILE A 105 12.91 -15.62 3.12
N ILE A 106 13.85 -15.69 2.19
CA ILE A 106 15.28 -15.36 2.43
C ILE A 106 15.44 -13.90 2.85
N LYS A 107 14.69 -12.98 2.23
CA LYS A 107 14.71 -11.54 2.53
C LYS A 107 13.63 -11.09 3.51
N ALA A 108 12.80 -12.03 4.00
CA ALA A 108 11.60 -11.76 4.80
C ALA A 108 10.75 -10.59 4.26
N ARG A 109 10.61 -10.52 2.93
CA ARG A 109 9.79 -9.51 2.26
C ARG A 109 8.57 -10.14 1.62
N THR A 110 7.42 -9.50 1.83
CA THR A 110 6.18 -9.79 1.12
C THR A 110 5.99 -8.69 0.07
N ALA A 111 5.64 -9.08 -1.15
CA ALA A 111 5.42 -8.17 -2.26
C ALA A 111 4.07 -8.46 -2.91
N CYS A 112 3.42 -7.42 -3.39
CA CYS A 112 2.21 -7.51 -4.19
C CYS A 112 2.39 -6.76 -5.51
N ARG A 113 1.64 -7.22 -6.50
CA ARG A 113 1.43 -6.52 -7.76
C ARG A 113 -0.06 -6.30 -7.96
N ALA A 114 -0.42 -5.13 -8.44
CA ALA A 114 -1.79 -4.80 -8.80
C ALA A 114 -1.81 -4.15 -10.18
N PHE A 115 -2.87 -4.43 -10.94
CA PHE A 115 -3.10 -3.84 -12.24
C PHE A 115 -4.56 -3.42 -12.37
N ALA A 116 -4.77 -2.19 -12.85
CA ALA A 116 -6.08 -1.66 -13.17
C ALA A 116 -6.04 -0.96 -14.54
N GLU A 117 -7.17 -1.01 -15.24
CA GLU A 117 -7.42 -0.21 -16.44
C GLU A 117 -8.37 0.92 -16.04
N ALA A 118 -8.03 2.14 -16.47
CA ALA A 118 -8.83 3.32 -16.23
C ALA A 118 -9.29 3.85 -17.58
N HIS A 119 -10.60 3.99 -17.74
CA HIS A 119 -11.22 4.56 -18.93
C HIS A 119 -11.64 5.99 -18.63
N PHE A 120 -11.39 6.91 -19.56
CA PHE A 120 -11.89 8.27 -19.40
C PHE A 120 -13.41 8.30 -19.49
N LYS A 121 -14.05 9.18 -18.70
CA LYS A 121 -15.47 9.47 -18.88
C LYS A 121 -15.68 10.06 -20.28
N ARG A 122 -16.74 9.58 -20.93
CA ARG A 122 -17.21 10.10 -22.22
C ARG A 122 -18.00 11.39 -22.06
#